data_AF-A0A6P1GFZ9-F1
#
_entry.id   AF-A0A6P1GFZ9-F1
#
_cell.length_a   1.000
_cell.length_b   1.000
_cell.length_c   1.000
_cell.angle_alpha   90.00
_cell.angle_beta   90.00
_cell.angle_gamma   90.00
#
_symmetry.space_group_name_H-M   'P 1'
#
loop_
_entity.id
_entity.type
_entity.pdbx_description
1 polymer ?
#
loop_
_entity_poly.entity_id
_entity_poly.type
_entity_poly.pdbx_seq_one_letter_code
_entity_poly.pdbx_strand_id
1 'polypeptide(L)'
;METWLRAQPPHCSYTGELLDIADLHVDHITPLDRGGDHSLSNLCLASPAANRAKGAMSGDEFHLLLHLVGSWPDKGRDLLKRLRMAGASFGR
;
A
#
# COMPACT_ATOMS: atom_id res chain seq x y z
N MET A 1 18.01 -4.08 7.58
CA MET A 1 16.74 -3.32 7.62
C MET A 1 17.00 -1.81 7.61
N GLU A 2 17.74 -1.25 8.56
CA GLU A 2 18.00 0.20 8.63
C GLU A 2 18.60 0.79 7.34
N THR A 3 19.66 0.17 6.80
CA THR A 3 20.28 0.61 5.53
C THR A 3 19.30 0.61 4.37
N TRP A 4 18.41 -0.40 4.31
CA TRP A 4 17.38 -0.49 3.28
C TRP A 4 16.36 0.64 3.42
N LEU A 5 15.86 0.88 4.65
CA LEU A 5 14.91 1.96 4.96
C LEU A 5 15.47 3.33 4.55
N ARG A 6 16.73 3.63 4.91
CA ARG A 6 17.39 4.90 4.58
C ARG A 6 17.64 5.09 3.09
N ALA A 7 17.68 4.01 2.31
CA ALA A 7 17.87 4.05 0.86
C ALA A 7 16.56 4.18 0.08
N GLN A 8 15.40 4.03 0.72
CA GLN A 8 14.12 4.15 0.04
C GLN A 8 13.77 5.62 -0.25
N PRO A 9 13.12 5.92 -1.38
CA PRO A 9 12.56 7.24 -1.60
C PRO A 9 11.47 7.51 -0.54
N PRO A 10 11.33 8.76 -0.06
CA PRO A 10 10.35 9.09 0.98
C PRO A 10 8.93 9.23 0.41
N HIS A 11 8.54 8.39 -0.54
CA HIS A 11 7.23 8.43 -1.20
C HIS A 11 6.50 7.11 -1.04
N CYS A 12 5.17 7.17 -0.94
CA CYS A 12 4.33 5.99 -0.96
C CYS A 12 4.47 5.29 -2.32
N SER A 13 4.80 4.01 -2.30
CA SER A 13 5.01 3.22 -3.52
C SER A 13 3.73 3.08 -4.36
N TYR A 14 2.55 3.29 -3.74
CA TYR A 14 1.25 3.18 -4.40
C TYR A 14 0.72 4.52 -4.91
N THR A 15 0.75 5.56 -4.08
CA THR A 15 0.11 6.86 -4.38
C THR A 15 1.09 7.95 -4.79
N GLY A 16 2.39 7.76 -4.54
CA GLY A 16 3.43 8.75 -4.79
C GLY A 16 3.45 9.93 -3.80
N GLU A 17 2.59 9.94 -2.79
CA GLU A 17 2.59 11.01 -1.77
C GLU A 17 3.85 10.95 -0.90
N LEU A 18 4.34 12.11 -0.45
CA LEU A 18 5.46 12.19 0.47
C LEU A 18 5.07 11.56 1.82
N LEU A 19 5.93 10.68 2.34
CA LEU A 19 5.73 9.99 3.60
C LEU A 19 6.38 10.76 4.76
N ASP A 20 5.69 10.77 5.89
CA ASP A 20 6.29 11.10 7.17
C ASP A 20 7.03 9.86 7.70
N ILE A 21 8.31 10.02 8.04
CA ILE A 21 9.13 8.96 8.64
C ILE A 21 8.53 8.50 9.97
N ALA A 22 7.83 9.37 10.68
CA ALA A 22 7.15 9.03 11.93
C ALA A 22 5.91 8.15 11.74
N ASP A 23 5.30 8.15 10.54
CA ASP A 23 4.02 7.47 10.27
C ASP A 23 4.00 6.83 8.87
N LEU A 24 5.00 6.00 8.59
CA LEU A 24 5.05 5.14 7.41
C LEU A 24 4.86 3.68 7.78
N HIS A 25 4.39 2.89 6.82
CA HIS A 25 4.36 1.45 6.92
C HIS A 25 5.33 0.82 5.92
N VAL A 26 5.93 -0.31 6.31
CA VAL A 26 6.53 -1.25 5.37
C VAL A 26 5.45 -2.26 4.99
N ASP A 27 5.19 -2.41 3.70
CA ASP A 27 4.17 -3.32 3.16
C ASP A 27 4.79 -4.39 2.27
N HIS A 28 4.11 -5.53 2.19
CA HIS A 28 4.43 -6.61 1.26
C HIS A 28 3.77 -6.37 -0.09
N ILE A 29 4.56 -6.21 -1.15
CA ILE A 29 4.07 -6.02 -2.53
C ILE A 29 3.17 -7.20 -2.92
N THR A 30 3.64 -8.43 -2.72
CA THR A 30 2.81 -9.65 -2.76
C THR A 30 2.49 -10.07 -1.33
N PRO A 31 1.21 -10.18 -0.93
CA PRO A 31 0.82 -10.65 0.40
C PRO A 31 1.36 -12.05 0.73
N LEU A 32 1.66 -12.30 2.01
CA LEU A 32 2.21 -13.59 2.47
C LEU A 32 1.24 -14.75 2.20
N ASP A 33 -0.06 -14.54 2.38
CA ASP A 33 -1.11 -15.53 2.10
C ASP A 33 -1.35 -15.75 0.60
N ARG A 34 -0.67 -14.98 -0.26
CA ARG A 34 -0.65 -15.11 -1.72
C ARG A 34 0.72 -15.50 -2.26
N GLY A 35 1.61 -16.01 -1.41
CA GLY A 35 2.92 -16.52 -1.82
C GLY A 35 4.04 -15.49 -1.84
N GLY A 36 3.82 -14.30 -1.30
CA GLY A 36 4.90 -13.35 -1.02
C GLY A 36 5.77 -13.80 0.15
N ASP A 37 6.95 -13.19 0.26
CA ASP A 37 7.94 -13.49 1.30
C ASP A 37 8.41 -12.22 2.05
N HIS A 38 9.29 -12.38 3.03
CA HIS A 38 9.90 -11.27 3.76
C HIS A 38 11.18 -10.73 3.11
N SER A 39 11.44 -11.06 1.85
CA SER A 39 12.62 -10.56 1.15
C SER A 39 12.50 -9.05 0.94
N LEU A 40 13.63 -8.33 0.96
CA LEU A 40 13.64 -6.88 0.72
C LEU A 40 13.10 -6.50 -0.66
N SER A 41 13.12 -7.43 -1.63
CA SER A 41 12.51 -7.27 -2.96
C SER A 41 10.99 -7.32 -2.96
N ASN A 42 10.37 -7.94 -1.95
CA ASN A 42 8.92 -7.97 -1.78
C ASN A 42 8.41 -6.90 -0.81
N LEU A 43 9.28 -6.03 -0.29
CA LEU A 43 8.90 -4.96 0.63
C LEU A 43 8.91 -3.60 -0.07
N CYS A 44 7.99 -2.72 0.32
CA CYS A 44 7.94 -1.34 -0.15
C CYS A 44 7.45 -0.39 0.95
N LEU A 45 7.69 0.92 0.78
CA LEU A 45 7.14 1.94 1.68
C LEU A 45 5.73 2.34 1.23
N ALA A 46 4.80 2.44 2.18
CA ALA A 46 3.43 2.87 1.93
C ALA A 46 2.91 3.74 3.06
N SER A 47 1.94 4.62 2.76
CA SER A 47 1.22 5.31 3.82
C SER A 47 0.30 4.33 4.56
N PRO A 48 -0.01 4.57 5.85
CA PRO A 48 -0.92 3.71 6.60
C PRO A 48 -2.32 3.61 5.99
N ALA A 49 -2.74 4.63 5.22
CA ALA A 49 -4.00 4.63 4.49
C ALA A 49 -3.94 3.75 3.24
N ALA A 50 -2.91 3.90 2.42
CA ALA A 50 -2.72 3.11 1.20
C ALA A 50 -2.50 1.63 1.51
N ASN A 51 -1.66 1.30 2.49
CA ASN A 51 -1.41 -0.08 2.92
C ASN A 51 -2.72 -0.78 3.35
N ARG A 52 -3.52 -0.14 4.21
CA ARG A 52 -4.81 -0.70 4.64
C ARG A 52 -5.83 -0.81 3.51
N ALA A 53 -5.84 0.13 2.55
CA ALA A 53 -6.72 0.07 1.40
C ALA A 53 -6.32 -1.02 0.39
N LYS A 54 -5.01 -1.30 0.24
CA LYS A 54 -4.50 -2.41 -0.56
C LYS A 54 -5.00 -3.76 -0.01
N GLY A 55 -4.93 -3.95 1.30
CA GLY A 55 -5.33 -5.21 1.93
C GLY A 55 -4.60 -6.41 1.31
N ALA A 56 -5.36 -7.43 0.89
CA ALA A 56 -4.83 -8.65 0.27
C ALA A 56 -4.61 -8.55 -1.26
N MET A 57 -4.72 -7.36 -1.86
CA MET A 57 -4.27 -7.16 -3.24
C MET A 57 -2.73 -7.20 -3.29
N SER A 58 -2.20 -7.63 -4.42
CA SER A 58 -0.81 -7.36 -4.80
C SER A 58 -0.63 -5.87 -5.12
N GLY A 59 0.63 -5.41 -5.15
CA GLY A 59 0.96 -4.04 -5.55
C GLY A 59 0.40 -3.69 -6.92
N ASP A 60 0.60 -4.57 -7.92
CA ASP A 60 0.12 -4.36 -9.29
C ASP A 60 -1.41 -4.25 -9.38
N GLU A 61 -2.14 -5.14 -8.71
CA GLU A 61 -3.61 -5.07 -8.64
C GLU A 61 -4.07 -3.76 -8.00
N PHE A 62 -3.37 -3.30 -6.96
CA PHE A 62 -3.72 -2.04 -6.31
C PHE A 62 -3.38 -0.83 -7.18
N HIS A 63 -2.25 -0.82 -7.90
CA HIS A 63 -1.94 0.23 -8.89
C HIS A 63 -2.97 0.27 -10.02
N LEU A 64 -3.40 -0.88 -10.53
CA LEU A 64 -4.46 -0.96 -11.53
C LEU A 64 -5.79 -0.40 -11.01
N LEU A 65 -6.14 -0.72 -9.76
CA LEU A 65 -7.32 -0.15 -9.11
C LEU A 65 -7.20 1.38 -9.00
N LEU A 66 -6.07 1.89 -8.51
CA LEU A 66 -5.82 3.33 -8.39
C LEU A 66 -5.90 4.04 -9.75
N HIS A 67 -5.34 3.44 -10.79
CA HIS A 67 -5.43 3.95 -12.16
C HIS A 67 -6.89 3.97 -12.66
N LEU A 68 -7.63 2.87 -12.47
CA LEU A 68 -9.04 2.77 -12.87
C LEU A 68 -9.89 3.85 -12.19
N VAL A 69 -9.81 3.95 -10.87
CA VAL A 69 -10.66 4.87 -10.08
C VAL A 69 -10.19 6.31 -10.17
N GLY A 70 -8.95 6.57 -10.58
CA GLY A 70 -8.42 7.92 -10.80
C GLY A 70 -9.17 8.70 -11.89
N SER A 71 -9.88 8.00 -12.78
CA SER A 71 -10.76 8.59 -13.79
C SER A 71 -12.15 8.99 -13.26
N TRP A 72 -12.52 8.57 -12.05
CA TRP A 72 -13.83 8.83 -11.47
C TRP A 72 -13.93 10.28 -10.96
N PRO A 73 -15.15 10.85 -10.82
CA PRO A 73 -15.32 12.22 -10.33
C PRO A 73 -14.69 12.49 -8.96
N ASP A 74 -14.71 11.51 -8.05
CA ASP A 74 -14.09 11.59 -6.72
C ASP A 74 -12.70 10.96 -6.66
N LYS A 75 -12.17 10.51 -7.81
CA LYS A 75 -10.90 9.79 -7.94
C LYS A 75 -10.82 8.54 -7.04
N GLY A 76 -11.96 7.90 -6.78
CA GLY A 76 -12.05 6.70 -5.93
C GLY A 76 -11.95 6.96 -4.44
N ARG A 77 -11.98 8.22 -3.98
CA ARG A 77 -11.87 8.59 -2.56
C ARG A 77 -12.83 7.80 -1.67
N ASP A 78 -14.10 7.70 -2.06
CA ASP A 78 -15.11 7.04 -1.22
C ASP A 78 -14.95 5.52 -1.23
N LEU A 79 -14.48 4.94 -2.33
CA LEU A 79 -14.13 3.52 -2.43
C LEU A 79 -12.92 3.18 -1.55
N LEU A 80 -11.82 3.93 -1.68
CA LEU A 80 -10.60 3.73 -0.89
C LEU A 80 -10.87 3.86 0.62
N LYS A 81 -11.76 4.77 1.01
CA LYS A 81 -12.22 4.89 2.40
C LYS A 81 -12.89 3.60 2.90
N ARG A 82 -13.70 2.94 2.08
CA ARG A 82 -14.38 1.66 2.43
C ARG A 82 -13.40 0.50 2.47
N LEU A 83 -12.48 0.41 1.51
CA LEU A 83 -11.45 -0.64 1.47
C LEU A 83 -10.56 -0.60 2.72
N ARG A 84 -10.15 0.60 3.15
CA ARG A 84 -9.42 0.79 4.40
C ARG A 84 -10.16 0.26 5.64
N MET A 85 -11.49 0.38 5.66
CA MET A 85 -12.31 -0.15 6.76
C MET A 85 -12.46 -1.67 6.68
N ALA A 86 -12.56 -2.24 5.48
CA ALA A 86 -12.66 -3.68 5.27
C ALA A 86 -11.42 -4.44 5.76
N GLY A 87 -10.21 -3.89 5.55
CA GLY A 87 -8.97 -4.47 6.05
C GLY A 87 -8.94 -4.65 7.58
N ALA A 88 -9.66 -3.82 8.33
CA ALA A 88 -9.78 -3.95 9.79
C ALA A 88 -10.73 -5.10 10.23
N SER A 89 -11.60 -5.59 9.34
CA SER A 89 -12.57 -6.66 9.64
C SER A 89 -12.11 -8.05 9.25
N PHE A 90 -11.10 -8.18 8.37
CA PHE A 90 -10.58 -9.45 7.88
C PHE A 90 -9.10 -9.72 8.21
N GLY A 91 -8.43 -8.78 8.89
CA GLY A 91 -7.09 -9.02 9.43
C GLY A 91 -7.15 -10.11 10.50
N ARG A 92 -6.55 -11.26 10.20
CA ARG A 92 -6.24 -12.29 11.21
C ARG A 92 -5.06 -11.86 12.05
#